data_AF-R7G0A4-F1
#
_entry.id   AF-R7G0A4-F1
#
_cell.length_a   1.000
_cell.length_b   1.000
_cell.length_c   1.000
_cell.angle_alpha   90.00
_cell.angle_beta   90.00
_cell.angle_gamma   90.00
#
_symmetry.space_group_name_H-M   'P 1'
#
loop_
_entity.id
_entity.type
_entity.pdbx_description
1 polymer ?
#
loop_
_entity_poly.entity_id
_entity_poly.type
_entity_poly.pdbx_seq_one_letter_code
_entity_poly.pdbx_strand_id
1 'polypeptide(L)'
;MDTTENYGTLTVKTESAFGALPVKDATVSFRRQMPDGAKLFAVLVTGEDGETDPLEIPAPPASNSLSPGGETPYSLVNVGIYAEGYYSVMLTGVPIYSGISSTQTVNMIPLPESVRFDKYPSGNYIITESEVPKL
;
A
#
# COMPACT_ATOMS: atom_id res chain seq x y z
N MET A 1 -26.72 3.45 -18.41
CA MET A 1 -25.90 3.31 -17.19
C MET A 1 -24.49 3.15 -17.69
N ASP A 2 -23.66 4.16 -17.49
CA ASP A 2 -22.27 4.13 -17.95
C ASP A 2 -21.50 3.21 -17.00
N THR A 3 -21.27 1.96 -17.42
CA THR A 3 -20.48 0.97 -16.68
C THR A 3 -19.03 0.99 -17.13
N THR A 4 -18.50 2.16 -17.50
CA THR A 4 -17.07 2.29 -17.77
C THR A 4 -16.33 2.11 -16.45
N GLU A 5 -15.71 0.94 -16.26
CA GLU A 5 -14.79 0.74 -15.15
C GLU A 5 -13.63 1.72 -15.31
N ASN A 6 -13.48 2.60 -14.34
CA ASN A 6 -12.37 3.52 -14.28
C ASN A 6 -11.27 2.94 -13.38
N TYR A 7 -10.03 3.31 -13.64
CA TYR A 7 -8.87 2.77 -12.95
C TYR A 7 -8.01 3.89 -12.40
N GLY A 8 -7.46 3.69 -11.21
CA GLY A 8 -6.29 4.42 -10.73
C GLY A 8 -5.07 3.51 -10.74
N THR A 9 -3.88 4.09 -10.66
CA THR A 9 -2.63 3.35 -10.66
C THR A 9 -1.92 3.53 -9.32
N LEU A 10 -1.48 2.44 -8.71
CA LEU A 10 -0.69 2.44 -7.49
C LEU A 10 0.66 1.76 -7.73
N THR A 11 1.74 2.49 -7.45
CA THR A 11 3.09 1.95 -7.34
C THR A 11 3.52 1.99 -5.88
N VAL A 12 4.17 0.94 -5.40
CA VAL A 12 4.73 0.92 -4.03
C VAL A 12 6.24 0.98 -4.14
N LYS A 13 6.83 1.95 -3.44
CA LYS A 13 8.28 2.11 -3.33
C LYS A 13 8.72 1.76 -1.92
N THR A 14 9.68 0.87 -1.79
CA THR A 14 10.28 0.51 -0.51
C THR A 14 11.73 0.97 -0.47
N GLU A 15 12.07 1.70 0.59
CA GLU A 15 13.38 2.25 0.83
C GLU A 15 13.78 2.04 2.29
N SER A 16 15.05 2.20 2.63
CA SER A 16 15.56 2.17 4.00
C SER A 16 16.58 3.29 4.21
N ALA A 17 16.99 3.47 5.46
CA ALA A 17 17.85 4.57 5.89
C ALA A 17 17.35 5.94 5.42
N PHE A 18 16.03 6.14 5.47
CA PHE A 18 15.34 7.38 5.05
C PHE A 18 15.59 7.74 3.58
N GLY A 19 15.45 6.75 2.69
CA GLY A 19 15.54 6.95 1.24
C GLY A 19 16.95 6.81 0.66
N ALA A 20 17.93 6.46 1.48
CA ALA A 20 19.30 6.25 1.00
C ALA A 20 19.48 4.93 0.23
N LEU A 21 18.67 3.91 0.53
CA LEU A 21 18.82 2.58 -0.06
C LEU A 21 17.47 2.00 -0.49
N PRO A 22 17.29 1.60 -1.76
CA PRO A 22 16.10 0.86 -2.17
C PRO A 22 16.09 -0.53 -1.51
N VAL A 23 14.90 -0.99 -1.14
CA VAL A 23 14.68 -2.36 -0.63
C VAL A 23 14.08 -3.18 -1.75
N LYS A 24 14.92 -3.99 -2.41
CA LYS A 24 14.51 -4.92 -3.46
C LYS A 24 13.95 -6.22 -2.89
N ASP A 25 13.26 -6.99 -3.74
CA ASP A 25 12.68 -8.31 -3.39
C ASP A 25 11.64 -8.27 -2.26
N ALA A 26 11.09 -7.08 -1.95
CA ALA A 26 10.01 -6.94 -0.98
C ALA A 26 8.70 -7.46 -1.58
N THR A 27 8.03 -8.36 -0.87
CA THR A 27 6.70 -8.86 -1.23
C THR A 27 5.64 -7.83 -0.83
N VAL A 28 4.89 -7.33 -1.80
CA VAL A 28 3.84 -6.34 -1.63
C VAL A 28 2.49 -6.96 -1.96
N SER A 29 1.56 -6.93 -1.01
CA SER A 29 0.26 -7.60 -1.09
C SER A 29 -0.89 -6.59 -0.98
N PHE A 30 -1.80 -6.62 -1.95
CA PHE A 30 -2.90 -5.66 -2.06
C PHE A 30 -4.22 -6.33 -1.69
N ARG A 31 -4.91 -5.76 -0.69
CA ARG A 31 -6.18 -6.27 -0.17
C ARG A 31 -7.25 -5.19 -0.22
N ARG A 32 -8.49 -5.59 -0.50
CA ARG A 32 -9.66 -4.72 -0.41
C ARG A 32 -10.55 -5.18 0.73
N GLN A 33 -11.04 -4.24 1.54
CA GLN A 33 -12.02 -4.56 2.56
C GLN A 33 -13.37 -4.88 1.88
N MET A 34 -13.87 -6.08 2.12
CA MET A 34 -15.20 -6.54 1.69
C MET A 34 -16.08 -6.79 2.93
N PRO A 35 -17.41 -6.93 2.77
CA PRO A 35 -18.31 -7.24 3.89
C PRO A 35 -17.96 -8.53 4.64
N ASP A 36 -17.36 -9.50 3.94
CA ASP A 36 -16.93 -10.80 4.48
C ASP A 36 -15.46 -10.83 4.94
N GLY A 37 -14.76 -9.68 4.89
CA GLY A 37 -13.37 -9.53 5.33
C GLY A 37 -12.45 -8.93 4.26
N ALA A 38 -11.16 -8.77 4.60
CA ALA A 38 -10.17 -8.27 3.65
C ALA A 38 -9.81 -9.35 2.61
N LYS A 39 -10.04 -9.09 1.33
CA LYS A 39 -9.71 -10.00 0.22
C LYS A 39 -8.43 -9.58 -0.48
N LEU A 40 -7.49 -10.51 -0.60
CA LEU A 40 -6.29 -10.38 -1.42
C LEU A 40 -6.67 -10.43 -2.90
N PHE A 41 -6.19 -9.48 -3.69
CA PHE A 41 -6.45 -9.45 -5.13
C PHE A 41 -5.19 -9.29 -5.98
N ALA A 42 -4.05 -8.86 -5.41
CA ALA A 42 -2.77 -8.83 -6.10
C ALA A 42 -1.59 -9.01 -5.14
N VAL A 43 -0.48 -9.55 -5.67
CA VAL A 43 0.82 -9.60 -5.01
C VAL A 43 1.88 -9.24 -6.04
N LEU A 44 2.75 -8.30 -5.71
CA LEU A 44 3.88 -7.85 -6.52
C LEU A 44 5.17 -7.95 -5.70
N VAL A 45 6.31 -7.84 -6.39
CA VAL A 45 7.64 -7.84 -5.79
C VAL A 45 8.38 -6.59 -6.25
N THR A 46 9.13 -5.96 -5.36
CA THR A 46 9.92 -4.77 -5.71
C THR A 46 11.17 -5.12 -6.49
N GLY A 47 11.47 -4.33 -7.52
CA GLY A 47 12.67 -4.45 -8.34
C GLY A 47 13.93 -3.85 -7.70
N GLU A 48 14.99 -3.71 -8.49
CA GLU A 48 16.30 -3.20 -8.04
C GLU A 48 16.25 -1.73 -7.58
N ASP A 49 15.28 -0.94 -8.05
CA ASP A 49 15.01 0.43 -7.62
C ASP A 49 14.10 0.53 -6.39
N GLY A 50 13.67 -0.62 -5.86
CA GLY A 50 12.76 -0.71 -4.72
C GLY A 50 11.30 -0.45 -5.09
N GLU A 51 10.94 -0.40 -6.38
CA GLU A 51 9.57 -0.15 -6.82
C GLU A 51 8.90 -1.43 -7.32
N THR A 52 7.59 -1.56 -7.09
CA THR A 52 6.78 -2.55 -7.80
C THR A 52 6.48 -2.05 -9.21
N ASP A 53 6.15 -2.96 -10.12
CA ASP A 53 5.45 -2.55 -11.35
C ASP A 53 4.15 -1.78 -10.98
N PRO A 54 3.73 -0.79 -11.79
CA PRO A 54 2.49 -0.06 -11.54
C PRO A 54 1.27 -0.99 -11.59
N LEU A 55 0.45 -0.96 -10.54
CA LEU A 55 -0.78 -1.76 -10.45
C LEU A 55 -2.00 -0.92 -10.79
N GLU A 56 -2.74 -1.29 -11.82
CA GLU A 56 -4.06 -0.72 -12.11
C GLU A 56 -5.13 -1.31 -11.18
N ILE A 57 -5.90 -0.44 -10.54
CA ILE A 57 -6.90 -0.81 -9.54
C ILE A 57 -8.22 -0.12 -9.88
N PRO A 58 -9.34 -0.87 -9.94
CA PRO A 58 -10.66 -0.28 -10.20
C PRO A 58 -11.02 0.79 -9.17
N ALA A 59 -11.45 1.94 -9.66
CA ALA A 59 -11.82 3.13 -8.88
C ALA A 59 -13.18 3.69 -9.36
N PRO A 60 -13.95 4.33 -8.46
CA PRO A 60 -15.18 5.03 -8.83
C PRO A 60 -14.91 6.14 -9.86
N PRO A 61 -15.91 6.52 -10.67
CA PRO A 61 -15.75 7.57 -11.67
C PRO A 61 -15.46 8.92 -11.00
N ALA A 62 -14.58 9.70 -11.62
CA ALA A 62 -14.19 11.03 -11.12
C ALA A 62 -15.37 12.02 -10.98
N SER A 63 -16.47 11.80 -11.72
CA SER A 63 -17.71 12.58 -11.61
C SER A 63 -18.28 12.59 -10.19
N ASN A 64 -18.02 11.54 -9.40
CA ASN A 64 -18.51 11.44 -8.02
C ASN A 64 -17.88 12.51 -7.10
N SER A 65 -16.74 13.11 -7.49
CA SER A 65 -16.10 14.22 -6.77
C SER A 65 -16.69 15.60 -7.06
N LEU A 66 -17.57 15.73 -8.05
CA LEU A 66 -18.03 17.04 -8.55
C LEU A 66 -19.13 17.69 -7.70
N SER A 67 -19.65 16.99 -6.69
CA SER A 67 -20.69 17.54 -5.80
C SER A 67 -20.48 17.09 -4.35
N PRO A 68 -20.54 18.02 -3.38
CA PRO A 68 -20.46 17.66 -1.97
C PRO A 68 -21.64 16.76 -1.56
N GLY A 69 -21.36 15.70 -0.81
CA GLY A 69 -22.37 14.75 -0.33
C GLY A 69 -22.79 13.67 -1.34
N GLY A 70 -22.11 13.57 -2.49
CA GLY A 70 -22.29 12.50 -3.46
C GLY A 70 -21.68 11.16 -3.02
N GLU A 71 -21.65 10.19 -3.94
CA GLU A 71 -20.99 8.89 -3.73
C GLU A 71 -19.48 9.04 -3.49
N THR A 72 -18.87 8.09 -2.78
CA THR A 72 -17.43 8.11 -2.51
C THR A 72 -16.63 8.03 -3.81
N PRO A 73 -15.72 8.99 -4.09
CA PRO A 73 -15.04 9.08 -5.39
C PRO A 73 -13.72 8.28 -5.47
N TYR A 74 -13.45 7.42 -4.48
CA TYR A 74 -12.23 6.63 -4.42
C TYR A 74 -12.51 5.20 -3.93
N SER A 75 -11.62 4.29 -4.32
CA SER A 75 -11.54 2.95 -3.71
C SER A 75 -10.50 2.94 -2.60
N LEU A 76 -10.73 2.17 -1.53
CA LEU A 76 -9.75 1.98 -0.46
C LEU A 76 -9.04 0.64 -0.62
N VAL A 77 -7.72 0.65 -0.48
CA VAL A 77 -6.86 -0.53 -0.56
C VAL A 77 -5.94 -0.60 0.66
N ASN A 78 -5.73 -1.80 1.18
CA ASN A 78 -4.73 -2.08 2.20
C ASN A 78 -3.52 -2.76 1.54
N VAL A 79 -2.32 -2.28 1.85
CA VAL A 79 -1.07 -2.72 1.23
C VAL A 79 -0.12 -3.26 2.29
N GLY A 80 0.12 -4.58 2.27
CA GLY A 80 1.01 -5.27 3.21
C GLY A 80 2.35 -5.54 2.57
N ILE A 81 3.43 -5.12 3.22
CA ILE A 81 4.80 -5.16 2.70
C ILE A 81 5.64 -6.01 3.64
N TYR A 82 6.34 -6.98 3.07
CA TYR A 82 7.26 -7.86 3.75
C TYR A 82 8.59 -7.89 3.01
N ALA A 83 9.70 -7.74 3.72
CA ALA A 83 11.04 -7.98 3.21
C ALA A 83 11.85 -8.70 4.28
N GLU A 84 12.71 -9.63 3.86
CA GLU A 84 13.60 -10.32 4.79
C GLU A 84 14.54 -9.31 5.47
N GLY A 85 14.65 -9.41 6.80
CA GLY A 85 15.52 -8.54 7.59
C GLY A 85 14.88 -7.21 7.98
N TYR A 86 13.61 -7.00 7.65
CA TYR A 86 12.85 -5.80 7.99
C TYR A 86 11.59 -6.12 8.78
N TYR A 87 11.10 -5.14 9.53
CA TYR A 87 9.75 -5.21 10.07
C TYR A 87 8.72 -5.13 8.94
N SER A 88 7.62 -5.89 9.08
CA SER A 88 6.51 -5.83 8.13
C SER A 88 5.73 -4.54 8.31
N VAL A 89 5.30 -3.96 7.19
CA VAL A 89 4.52 -2.71 7.16
C VAL A 89 3.14 -2.97 6.59
N MET A 90 2.11 -2.39 7.21
CA MET A 90 0.74 -2.39 6.71
C MET A 90 0.28 -0.96 6.49
N LEU A 91 0.03 -0.59 5.23
CA LEU A 91 -0.68 0.65 4.87
C LEU A 91 -2.17 0.34 4.82
N THR A 92 -2.97 1.07 5.59
CA THR A 92 -4.43 0.85 5.63
C THR A 92 -5.17 2.03 5.02
N GLY A 93 -6.17 1.75 4.18
CA GLY A 93 -7.05 2.77 3.62
C GLY A 93 -6.37 3.68 2.59
N VAL A 94 -5.46 3.16 1.77
CA VAL A 94 -4.86 3.92 0.66
C VAL A 94 -5.96 4.28 -0.35
N PRO A 95 -6.23 5.57 -0.62
CA PRO A 95 -7.26 5.98 -1.55
C PRO A 95 -6.77 5.91 -3.00
N ILE A 96 -7.55 5.26 -3.86
CA ILE A 96 -7.31 5.14 -5.30
C ILE A 96 -8.35 5.96 -6.04
N TYR A 97 -7.89 6.94 -6.81
CA TYR A 97 -8.73 7.81 -7.61
C TYR A 97 -8.64 7.45 -9.09
N SER A 98 -9.76 7.54 -9.80
CA SER A 98 -9.83 7.32 -11.25
C SER A 98 -8.90 8.27 -12.01
N GLY A 99 -8.06 7.72 -12.88
CA GLY A 99 -7.12 8.43 -13.75
C GLY A 99 -5.88 8.98 -13.04
N ILE A 100 -5.71 8.69 -11.74
CA ILE A 100 -4.57 9.17 -10.95
C ILE A 100 -3.57 8.03 -10.77
N SER A 101 -2.31 8.33 -11.06
CA SER A 101 -1.17 7.50 -10.69
C SER A 101 -0.56 8.01 -9.39
N SER A 102 -0.38 7.12 -8.42
CA SER A 102 0.15 7.44 -7.10
C SER A 102 1.26 6.48 -6.71
N THR A 103 2.31 7.03 -6.10
CA THR A 103 3.42 6.24 -5.55
C THR A 103 3.36 6.32 -4.03
N GLN A 104 3.18 5.17 -3.39
CA GLN A 104 3.25 5.04 -1.94
C GLN A 104 4.65 4.62 -1.52
N THR A 105 5.37 5.53 -0.88
CA THR A 105 6.76 5.30 -0.45
C THR A 105 6.79 4.88 1.02
N VAL A 106 7.50 3.79 1.30
CA VAL A 106 7.60 3.20 2.63
C VAL A 106 9.07 3.06 3.04
N ASN A 107 9.42 3.72 4.14
CA ASN A 107 10.72 3.56 4.78
C ASN A 107 10.70 2.33 5.69
N MET A 108 11.29 1.24 5.21
CA MET A 108 11.43 -0.04 5.88
C MET A 108 12.47 0.05 7.00
N ILE A 109 12.09 -0.42 8.18
CA ILE A 109 12.95 -0.41 9.37
C ILE A 109 13.65 -1.78 9.47
N PRO A 110 15.00 -1.83 9.42
CA PRO A 110 15.74 -3.08 9.60
C PRO A 110 15.50 -3.66 10.99
N LEU A 111 15.44 -4.99 11.06
CA LEU A 111 15.46 -5.72 12.31
C LEU A 111 16.86 -5.62 12.95
N PRO A 112 16.97 -5.52 14.29
CA PRO A 112 18.26 -5.65 14.96
C PRO A 112 18.89 -7.02 14.70
N GLU A 113 20.23 -7.09 14.56
CA GLU A 113 20.96 -8.36 14.36
C GLU A 113 20.72 -9.41 15.49
N SER A 114 20.28 -8.96 16.67
CA SER A 114 19.93 -9.83 17.80
C SER A 114 18.58 -10.52 17.64
N VAL A 115 17.73 -10.08 16.71
CA VAL A 115 16.44 -10.69 16.39
C VAL A 115 16.69 -11.81 15.38
N ARG A 116 16.67 -13.05 15.86
CA ARG A 116 16.69 -14.22 14.99
C ARG A 116 15.26 -14.64 14.60
N PHE A 117 15.06 -14.97 13.32
CA PHE A 117 13.77 -15.35 12.73
C PHE A 117 13.09 -16.58 13.37
N ASP A 118 13.86 -17.41 14.06
CA ASP A 118 13.40 -18.61 14.77
C ASP A 118 12.70 -18.31 16.11
N LYS A 119 12.72 -17.06 16.60
CA LYS A 119 12.27 -16.75 17.96
C LYS A 119 11.10 -15.76 18.11
N TYR A 120 10.88 -14.80 17.19
CA TYR A 120 9.82 -13.78 17.33
C TYR A 120 9.17 -13.34 16.00
N PRO A 121 8.13 -14.04 15.51
CA PRO A 121 7.50 -13.75 14.21
C PRO A 121 6.50 -12.57 14.21
N SER A 122 6.49 -11.67 15.19
CA SER A 122 5.35 -10.74 15.38
C SER A 122 5.75 -9.30 15.71
N GLY A 123 6.58 -8.67 14.88
CA GLY A 123 6.77 -7.22 14.88
C GLY A 123 6.04 -6.59 13.69
N ASN A 124 4.73 -6.35 13.80
CA ASN A 124 3.97 -5.62 12.78
C ASN A 124 3.97 -4.13 13.13
N TYR A 125 4.39 -3.27 12.20
CA TYR A 125 4.16 -1.82 12.29
C TYR A 125 2.99 -1.46 11.36
N ILE A 126 1.91 -0.93 11.95
CA ILE A 126 0.74 -0.44 11.20
C ILE A 126 0.95 1.06 10.99
N ILE A 127 1.01 1.49 9.73
CA ILE A 127 1.03 2.92 9.37
C ILE A 127 -0.40 3.27 8.94
N THR A 128 -1.06 4.09 9.76
CA THR A 128 -2.38 4.63 9.47
C THR A 128 -2.22 6.06 8.98
N GLU A 129 -2.34 6.30 7.67
CA GLU A 129 -2.19 7.65 7.07
C GLU A 129 -3.27 8.65 7.51
N SER A 130 -4.27 8.20 8.29
CA SER A 130 -5.37 9.04 8.79
C SER A 130 -5.16 9.64 10.18
N GLU A 131 -4.09 9.29 10.91
CA GLU A 131 -3.81 9.91 12.22
C GLU A 131 -2.79 11.04 12.10
N VAL A 132 -3.19 12.23 12.55
CA VAL A 132 -2.31 13.37 12.77
C VAL A 132 -1.22 12.95 13.78
N PRO A 133 0.08 13.21 13.51
CA PRO A 133 1.13 12.93 14.48
C PRO A 133 0.83 13.64 15.79
N LYS A 134 0.74 12.90 16.89
CA LYS A 134 0.66 13.50 18.22
C LYS A 134 2.05 14.02 18.58
N LEU A 135 2.21 15.34 18.58
CA LEU A 135 3.35 16.07 19.14
C LEU A 135 3.36 15.96 20.67
#